data_AF-A0A7W7YQ10-F1
#
_entry.id   AF-A0A7W7YQ10-F1
#
_cell.length_a   1.000
_cell.length_b   1.000
_cell.length_c   1.000
_cell.angle_alpha   90.00
_cell.angle_beta   90.00
_cell.angle_gamma   90.00
#
_symmetry.space_group_name_H-M   'P 1'
#
loop_
_entity.id
_entity.type
_entity.pdbx_description
1 polymer ?
#
loop_
_entity_poly.entity_id
_entity_poly.type
_entity_poly.pdbx_seq_one_letter_code
_entity_poly.pdbx_strand_id
1 'polypeptide(L)'
;MSPHHHPNTQLGQSHRSTGFTLVELLVSMAVVTILMLIFATLTDRTANIWRSTRGKVSQFQQARDAFETISRNLAQATLNTYLDYYDSTGARRDATNSATFQPDRYGRHSELRLRSGPAATLLEQPAAQAPGHALFFYAPLGESGAPANTALHHLLNLTGYYITYGEDTERPDFLPTVPTYGFRLYEFKQRSENLIRPGAGRWPPDVTNHPDAHIIARNIVAITFLPKLPSQGPAGDPSIDADGSALAPNYEYDTLTAGQAGVRKELNSLHQLPPIVEVTMVAIDDASAERIGRDPTPPDFGLSGLFQNADPLSRKADLKTLLETLRAQRLNPRVFTTEVSLKSAKWSRE
;
A
#
# COMPACT_ATOMS: atom_id res chain seq x y z
N MET A 1 80.13 24.85 -79.42
CA MET A 1 78.70 24.80 -79.08
C MET A 1 78.54 24.03 -77.78
N SER A 2 78.18 24.73 -76.70
CA SER A 2 77.62 24.23 -75.44
C SER A 2 76.25 23.55 -75.67
N PRO A 3 75.47 23.11 -74.65
CA PRO A 3 75.72 22.47 -73.33
C PRO A 3 74.75 21.27 -73.09
N HIS A 4 74.58 20.83 -71.82
CA HIS A 4 73.43 20.10 -71.17
C HIS A 4 73.83 18.76 -70.54
N HIS A 5 73.40 18.32 -69.35
CA HIS A 5 72.66 18.88 -68.19
C HIS A 5 72.75 17.79 -67.07
N HIS A 6 72.77 18.16 -65.79
CA HIS A 6 72.83 17.24 -64.63
C HIS A 6 71.54 16.38 -64.45
N PRO A 7 71.56 15.34 -63.58
CA PRO A 7 71.12 15.57 -62.20
C PRO A 7 71.94 14.83 -61.11
N ASN A 8 72.15 15.52 -59.98
CA ASN A 8 72.57 14.97 -58.70
C ASN A 8 71.40 14.22 -58.05
N THR A 9 71.56 12.93 -57.80
CA THR A 9 70.65 12.15 -56.94
C THR A 9 71.10 12.30 -55.48
N GLN A 10 70.38 13.14 -54.71
CA GLN A 10 70.49 13.15 -53.25
C GLN A 10 69.85 11.86 -52.70
N LEU A 11 70.66 10.97 -52.15
CA LEU A 11 70.19 9.82 -51.38
C LEU A 11 69.68 10.33 -50.01
N GLY A 12 68.39 10.12 -49.75
CA GLY A 12 67.74 10.43 -48.49
C GLY A 12 68.39 9.67 -47.33
N GLN A 13 68.65 10.40 -46.24
CA GLN A 13 69.10 9.82 -44.98
C GLN A 13 67.99 8.92 -44.41
N SER A 14 68.25 7.63 -44.29
CA SER A 14 67.39 6.71 -43.56
C SER A 14 67.46 7.04 -42.07
N HIS A 15 66.36 7.53 -41.50
CA HIS A 15 66.21 7.57 -40.05
C HIS A 15 66.25 6.12 -39.53
N ARG A 16 67.31 5.78 -38.79
CA ARG A 16 67.37 4.53 -38.03
C ARG A 16 66.34 4.63 -36.90
N SER A 17 65.28 3.83 -36.98
CA SER A 17 64.38 3.61 -35.85
C SER A 17 65.17 2.86 -34.77
N THR A 18 65.51 3.55 -33.69
CA THR A 18 66.03 2.94 -32.47
C THR A 18 64.96 2.03 -31.88
N GLY A 19 65.26 0.73 -31.79
CA GLY A 19 64.38 -0.24 -31.11
C GLY A 19 64.36 -0.01 -29.60
N PHE A 20 63.20 -0.22 -28.99
CA PHE A 20 63.00 -0.05 -27.55
C PHE A 20 63.82 -1.04 -26.73
N THR A 21 64.33 -0.60 -25.58
CA THR A 21 65.08 -1.45 -24.67
C THR A 21 64.15 -2.37 -23.87
N LEU A 22 64.66 -3.53 -23.44
CA LEU A 22 63.89 -4.51 -22.66
C LEU A 22 63.36 -3.91 -21.34
N VAL A 23 64.10 -2.94 -20.77
CA VAL A 23 63.69 -2.18 -19.58
C VAL A 23 62.53 -1.23 -19.89
N GLU A 24 62.56 -0.49 -21.00
CA GLU A 24 61.42 0.35 -21.41
C GLU A 24 60.15 -0.46 -21.66
N LEU A 25 60.29 -1.68 -22.20
CA LEU A 25 59.17 -2.58 -22.45
C LEU A 25 58.55 -3.10 -21.13
N LEU A 26 59.38 -3.46 -20.15
CA LEU A 26 58.92 -3.85 -18.81
C LEU A 26 58.27 -2.69 -18.04
N VAL A 27 58.86 -1.49 -18.13
CA VAL A 27 58.30 -0.29 -17.50
C VAL A 27 56.96 0.08 -18.14
N SER A 28 56.86 0.04 -19.47
CA SER A 28 55.61 0.32 -20.19
C SER A 28 54.52 -0.69 -19.82
N MET A 29 54.87 -1.98 -19.71
CA MET A 29 53.93 -3.03 -19.34
C MET A 29 53.45 -2.90 -17.88
N ALA A 30 54.32 -2.49 -16.96
CA ALA A 30 53.97 -2.19 -15.58
C ALA A 30 53.02 -0.98 -15.48
N VAL A 31 53.29 0.09 -16.22
CA VAL A 31 52.41 1.28 -16.25
C VAL A 31 51.04 0.95 -16.84
N VAL A 32 50.99 0.16 -17.93
CA VAL A 32 49.73 -0.25 -18.57
C VAL A 32 48.89 -1.13 -17.65
N THR A 33 49.50 -2.07 -16.92
CA THR A 33 48.78 -2.93 -15.98
C THR A 33 48.21 -2.17 -14.78
N ILE A 34 48.97 -1.21 -14.24
CA ILE A 34 48.47 -0.30 -13.18
C ILE A 34 47.31 0.54 -13.70
N LEU A 35 47.44 1.13 -14.91
CA LEU A 35 46.36 1.90 -15.54
C LEU A 35 45.11 1.05 -15.77
N MET A 36 45.25 -0.19 -16.26
CA MET A 36 44.12 -1.10 -16.44
C MET A 36 43.40 -1.42 -15.11
N LEU A 37 44.14 -1.64 -14.03
CA LEU A 37 43.58 -1.90 -12.70
C LEU A 37 42.79 -0.69 -12.17
N ILE A 38 43.32 0.52 -12.39
CA ILE A 38 42.62 1.77 -12.02
C ILE A 38 41.33 1.92 -12.85
N PHE A 39 41.39 1.66 -14.16
CA PHE A 39 40.20 1.69 -15.02
C PHE A 39 39.15 0.63 -14.65
N ALA A 40 39.57 -0.58 -14.30
CA ALA A 40 38.68 -1.64 -13.86
C ALA A 40 37.96 -1.25 -12.56
N THR A 41 38.70 -0.74 -11.57
CA THR A 41 38.11 -0.29 -10.29
C THR A 41 37.19 0.92 -10.45
N LEU A 42 37.48 1.86 -11.37
CA LEU A 42 36.57 2.95 -11.71
C LEU A 42 35.29 2.46 -12.42
N THR A 43 35.41 1.44 -13.27
CA THR A 43 34.27 0.84 -13.99
C THR A 43 33.32 0.14 -13.02
N ASP A 44 33.86 -0.62 -12.05
CA ASP A 44 33.06 -1.26 -10.99
C ASP A 44 32.35 -0.23 -10.11
N ARG A 45 33.04 0.84 -9.72
CA ARG A 45 32.44 1.94 -8.94
C ARG A 45 31.31 2.62 -9.71
N THR A 46 31.52 2.91 -10.99
CA THR A 46 30.49 3.50 -11.87
C THR A 46 29.29 2.57 -12.04
N ALA A 47 29.51 1.27 -12.26
CA ALA A 47 28.45 0.28 -12.41
C ALA A 47 27.61 0.11 -11.13
N ASN A 48 28.24 0.15 -9.95
CA ASN A 48 27.56 0.09 -8.66
C ASN A 48 26.75 1.38 -8.36
N ILE A 49 27.29 2.55 -8.72
CA ILE A 49 26.58 3.84 -8.61
C ILE A 49 25.38 3.87 -9.55
N TRP A 50 25.53 3.39 -10.78
CA TRP A 50 24.43 3.33 -11.77
C TRP A 50 23.33 2.36 -11.34
N ARG A 51 23.69 1.16 -10.84
CA ARG A 51 22.73 0.20 -10.26
C ARG A 51 22.01 0.77 -9.04
N SER A 52 22.71 1.45 -8.14
CA SER A 52 22.09 2.07 -6.95
C SER A 52 21.20 3.29 -7.28
N THR A 53 21.46 4.00 -8.38
CA THR A 53 20.66 5.16 -8.81
C THR A 53 19.37 4.74 -9.51
N ARG A 54 19.43 3.73 -10.41
CA ARG A 54 18.23 3.15 -11.05
C ARG A 54 17.36 2.37 -10.05
N GLY A 55 17.98 1.76 -9.04
CA GLY A 55 17.29 1.02 -7.98
C GLY A 55 16.40 1.91 -7.10
N LYS A 56 16.84 3.11 -6.69
CA LYS A 56 16.10 3.97 -5.74
C LYS A 56 14.75 4.49 -6.26
N VAL A 57 14.64 4.80 -7.55
CA VAL A 57 13.37 5.28 -8.14
C VAL A 57 12.40 4.11 -8.37
N SER A 58 12.92 2.96 -8.79
CA SER A 58 12.20 1.70 -8.98
C SER A 58 11.73 1.06 -7.67
N GLN A 59 12.48 1.23 -6.57
CA GLN A 59 12.37 0.43 -5.35
C GLN A 59 11.00 0.47 -4.65
N PHE A 60 10.24 1.54 -4.86
CA PHE A 60 8.94 1.74 -4.24
C PHE A 60 7.83 2.02 -5.25
N GLN A 61 8.04 1.64 -6.52
CA GLN A 61 7.06 1.90 -7.58
C GLN A 61 5.74 1.17 -7.29
N GLN A 62 5.79 -0.13 -7.00
CA GLN A 62 4.61 -0.93 -6.66
C GLN A 62 3.87 -0.36 -5.43
N ALA A 63 4.60 0.09 -4.41
CA ALA A 63 4.01 0.72 -3.24
C ALA A 63 3.25 2.00 -3.61
N ARG A 64 3.82 2.87 -4.46
CA ARG A 64 3.13 4.09 -4.93
C ARG A 64 1.87 3.74 -5.72
N ASP A 65 1.96 2.79 -6.65
CA ASP A 65 0.84 2.41 -7.51
C ASP A 65 -0.32 1.81 -6.70
N ALA A 66 -0.01 0.96 -5.71
CA ALA A 66 -1.00 0.44 -4.78
C ALA A 66 -1.61 1.53 -3.90
N PHE A 67 -0.81 2.47 -3.40
CA PHE A 67 -1.28 3.58 -2.56
C PHE A 67 -2.25 4.51 -3.32
N GLU A 68 -1.94 4.82 -4.57
CA GLU A 68 -2.81 5.58 -5.47
C GLU A 68 -4.11 4.81 -5.78
N THR A 69 -4.02 3.49 -5.97
CA THR A 69 -5.18 2.62 -6.20
C THR A 69 -6.12 2.62 -4.99
N ILE A 70 -5.59 2.43 -3.78
CA ILE A 70 -6.36 2.50 -2.53
C ILE A 70 -7.06 3.85 -2.43
N SER A 71 -6.33 4.95 -2.62
CA SER A 71 -6.87 6.30 -2.49
C SER A 71 -8.00 6.58 -3.48
N ARG A 72 -7.81 6.15 -4.74
CA ARG A 72 -8.80 6.33 -5.82
C ARG A 72 -10.06 5.50 -5.59
N ASN A 73 -9.93 4.27 -5.14
CA ASN A 73 -11.07 3.38 -4.90
C ASN A 73 -11.83 3.80 -3.64
N LEU A 74 -11.11 4.14 -2.57
CA LEU A 74 -11.69 4.60 -1.31
C LEU A 74 -12.45 5.93 -1.46
N ALA A 75 -11.99 6.84 -2.31
CA ALA A 75 -12.71 8.09 -2.60
C ALA A 75 -14.10 7.86 -3.23
N GLN A 76 -14.35 6.66 -3.78
CA GLN A 76 -15.61 6.24 -4.38
C GLN A 76 -16.48 5.38 -3.45
N ALA A 77 -16.07 5.21 -2.18
CA ALA A 77 -16.85 4.46 -1.21
C ALA A 77 -18.28 5.01 -1.11
N THR A 78 -19.26 4.10 -1.04
CA THR A 78 -20.67 4.45 -0.95
C THR A 78 -21.40 3.54 0.06
N LEU A 79 -22.37 4.14 0.76
CA LEU A 79 -23.36 3.41 1.54
C LEU A 79 -24.76 3.43 0.90
N ASN A 80 -24.99 4.24 -0.15
CA ASN A 80 -26.30 4.42 -0.78
C ASN A 80 -27.44 4.54 0.26
N THR A 81 -27.27 5.48 1.20
CA THR A 81 -28.18 5.62 2.34
C THR A 81 -29.54 6.13 1.92
N TYR A 82 -30.59 5.62 2.57
CA TYR A 82 -31.98 6.04 2.40
C TYR A 82 -32.67 6.19 3.75
N LEU A 83 -33.83 6.86 3.78
CA LEU A 83 -34.67 6.93 4.97
C LEU A 83 -35.61 5.74 5.03
N ASP A 84 -35.76 5.15 6.20
CA ASP A 84 -36.82 4.16 6.45
C ASP A 84 -37.42 4.36 7.84
N TYR A 85 -38.52 3.65 8.08
CA TYR A 85 -39.23 3.61 9.34
C TYR A 85 -38.49 2.75 10.35
N TYR A 86 -38.36 3.32 11.55
CA TYR A 86 -37.92 2.65 12.76
C TYR A 86 -39.07 2.67 13.77
N ASP A 87 -39.23 1.57 14.50
CA ASP A 87 -40.14 1.53 15.65
C ASP A 87 -39.50 2.18 16.90
N SER A 88 -40.26 2.24 18.00
CA SER A 88 -39.81 2.83 19.26
C SER A 88 -38.61 2.10 19.89
N THR A 89 -38.33 0.87 19.48
CA THR A 89 -37.16 0.09 19.92
C THR A 89 -35.92 0.35 19.05
N GLY A 90 -36.09 1.04 17.92
CA GLY A 90 -35.04 1.25 16.93
C GLY A 90 -34.84 0.07 15.97
N ALA A 91 -35.81 -0.83 15.86
CA ALA A 91 -35.82 -1.87 14.84
C ALA A 91 -36.49 -1.37 13.54
N ARG A 92 -36.04 -1.89 12.39
CA ARG A 92 -36.70 -1.69 11.10
C ARG A 92 -37.78 -2.72 10.88
N ARG A 93 -38.69 -2.43 9.95
CA ARG A 93 -39.63 -3.44 9.44
C ARG A 93 -38.89 -4.50 8.63
N ASP A 94 -39.07 -5.76 8.97
CA ASP A 94 -38.57 -6.92 8.23
C ASP A 94 -39.69 -7.96 8.03
N ALA A 95 -39.35 -9.11 7.44
CA ALA A 95 -40.31 -10.18 7.18
C ALA A 95 -40.85 -10.85 8.46
N THR A 96 -40.14 -10.75 9.59
CA THR A 96 -40.48 -11.39 10.86
C THR A 96 -41.39 -10.54 11.72
N ASN A 97 -41.24 -9.21 11.68
CA ASN A 97 -42.03 -8.27 12.47
C ASN A 97 -43.11 -7.53 11.66
N SER A 98 -43.31 -7.89 10.39
CA SER A 98 -44.15 -7.15 9.44
C SER A 98 -45.59 -6.91 9.87
N ALA A 99 -46.14 -7.79 10.71
CA ALA A 99 -47.52 -7.76 11.22
C ALA A 99 -47.70 -6.95 12.51
N THR A 100 -46.61 -6.75 13.27
CA THR A 100 -46.62 -6.05 14.57
C THR A 100 -45.84 -4.74 14.56
N PHE A 101 -45.11 -4.47 13.46
CA PHE A 101 -44.31 -3.26 13.30
C PHE A 101 -45.17 -1.99 13.38
N GLN A 102 -44.81 -1.09 14.29
CA GLN A 102 -45.43 0.23 14.43
C GLN A 102 -44.37 1.30 14.14
N PRO A 103 -44.50 2.07 13.04
CA PRO A 103 -43.55 3.12 12.72
C PRO A 103 -43.61 4.25 13.76
N ASP A 104 -42.46 4.63 14.30
CA ASP A 104 -42.32 5.72 15.28
C ASP A 104 -41.56 6.91 14.68
N ARG A 105 -40.45 6.65 13.97
CA ARG A 105 -39.60 7.70 13.38
C ARG A 105 -38.99 7.29 12.05
N TYR A 106 -38.54 8.28 11.29
CA TYR A 106 -37.62 8.04 10.17
C TYR A 106 -36.19 7.98 10.69
N GLY A 107 -35.40 7.06 10.15
CA GLY A 107 -33.98 6.95 10.41
C GLY A 107 -33.22 6.62 9.13
N ARG A 108 -31.94 6.99 9.09
CA ARG A 108 -31.07 6.63 7.97
C ARG A 108 -30.75 5.15 8.03
N HIS A 109 -30.79 4.50 6.87
CA HIS A 109 -30.37 3.12 6.71
C HIS A 109 -29.48 2.94 5.49
N SER A 110 -28.67 1.87 5.53
CA SER A 110 -27.84 1.40 4.44
C SER A 110 -27.75 -0.11 4.52
N GLU A 111 -28.02 -0.77 3.40
CA GLU A 111 -27.76 -2.20 3.18
C GLU A 111 -26.27 -2.47 2.93
N LEU A 112 -25.46 -1.43 2.74
CA LEU A 112 -24.02 -1.52 2.55
C LEU A 112 -23.29 -1.26 3.87
N ARG A 113 -22.00 -1.64 3.91
CA ARG A 113 -21.15 -1.50 5.09
C ARG A 113 -19.74 -1.07 4.71
N LEU A 114 -19.19 -0.15 5.48
CA LEU A 114 -17.75 0.10 5.57
C LEU A 114 -17.27 -0.35 6.95
N ARG A 115 -16.10 -0.99 7.00
CA ARG A 115 -15.44 -1.32 8.26
C ARG A 115 -13.94 -1.23 8.15
N SER A 116 -13.30 -0.63 9.15
CA SER A 116 -11.86 -0.65 9.36
C SER A 116 -11.52 -1.12 10.77
N GLY A 117 -10.29 -1.57 10.95
CA GLY A 117 -9.76 -1.96 12.25
C GLY A 117 -8.59 -2.93 12.14
N PRO A 118 -8.16 -3.56 13.25
CA PRO A 118 -7.08 -4.54 13.27
C PRO A 118 -7.28 -5.65 12.24
N ALA A 119 -6.29 -5.84 11.36
CA ALA A 119 -6.36 -6.86 10.30
C ALA A 119 -6.48 -8.26 10.89
N ALA A 120 -5.76 -8.55 11.97
CA ALA A 120 -5.86 -9.80 12.73
C ALA A 120 -7.31 -10.15 13.11
N THR A 121 -8.07 -9.18 13.60
CA THR A 121 -9.47 -9.35 14.02
C THR A 121 -10.40 -9.50 12.82
N LEU A 122 -10.24 -8.65 11.79
CA LEU A 122 -11.13 -8.67 10.62
C LEU A 122 -10.92 -9.92 9.75
N LEU A 123 -9.67 -10.36 9.62
CA LEU A 123 -9.30 -11.53 8.82
C LEU A 123 -9.39 -12.84 9.62
N GLU A 124 -9.53 -12.78 10.94
CA GLU A 124 -9.46 -13.94 11.85
C GLU A 124 -8.13 -14.69 11.68
N GLN A 125 -7.04 -13.92 11.59
CA GLN A 125 -5.67 -14.41 11.40
C GLN A 125 -4.78 -13.96 12.57
N PRO A 126 -3.67 -14.67 12.87
CA PRO A 126 -2.70 -14.22 13.85
C PRO A 126 -2.15 -12.82 13.51
N ALA A 127 -1.94 -11.97 14.52
CA ALA A 127 -1.44 -10.61 14.30
C ALA A 127 -0.07 -10.53 13.62
N ALA A 128 0.76 -11.57 13.78
CA ALA A 128 2.03 -11.69 13.06
C ALA A 128 1.82 -11.92 11.55
N GLN A 129 0.80 -12.69 11.17
CA GLN A 129 0.47 -12.99 9.77
C GLN A 129 -0.34 -11.87 9.12
N ALA A 130 -1.19 -11.17 9.87
CA ALA A 130 -2.03 -10.07 9.39
C ALA A 130 -1.75 -8.79 10.20
N PRO A 131 -0.59 -8.15 10.00
CA PRO A 131 -0.20 -6.97 10.76
C PRO A 131 -0.98 -5.72 10.33
N GLY A 132 -1.05 -4.74 11.24
CA GLY A 132 -1.67 -3.45 10.98
C GLY A 132 -3.19 -3.53 10.88
N HIS A 133 -3.78 -2.76 9.98
CA HIS A 133 -5.22 -2.64 9.82
C HIS A 133 -5.68 -3.17 8.46
N ALA A 134 -6.97 -3.49 8.40
CA ALA A 134 -7.68 -3.78 7.16
C ALA A 134 -8.87 -2.84 7.01
N LEU A 135 -9.30 -2.62 5.76
CA LEU A 135 -10.44 -1.79 5.42
C LEU A 135 -11.26 -2.50 4.35
N PHE A 136 -12.58 -2.60 4.57
CA PHE A 136 -13.54 -3.18 3.63
C PHE A 136 -14.70 -2.22 3.40
N PHE A 137 -15.11 -2.03 2.14
CA PHE A 137 -16.16 -1.09 1.76
C PHE A 137 -16.75 -1.42 0.38
N TYR A 138 -17.90 -0.85 0.08
CA TYR A 138 -18.51 -0.96 -1.25
C TYR A 138 -18.20 0.28 -2.09
N ALA A 139 -17.90 0.07 -3.38
CA ALA A 139 -17.68 1.14 -4.36
C ALA A 139 -18.12 0.71 -5.77
N PRO A 140 -18.58 1.63 -6.62
CA PRO A 140 -18.99 1.33 -8.00
C PRO A 140 -17.77 1.25 -8.93
N LEU A 141 -16.98 0.17 -8.83
CA LEU A 141 -15.72 0.01 -9.55
C LEU A 141 -15.86 -0.75 -10.90
N GLY A 142 -17.01 -1.37 -11.17
CA GLY A 142 -17.28 -2.04 -12.44
C GLY A 142 -16.64 -3.43 -12.61
N GLU A 143 -16.18 -4.06 -11.53
CA GLU A 143 -15.56 -5.39 -11.61
C GLU A 143 -16.62 -6.49 -11.80
N SER A 144 -16.47 -7.28 -12.86
CA SER A 144 -17.40 -8.35 -13.23
C SER A 144 -16.65 -9.48 -13.93
N GLY A 145 -16.98 -10.72 -13.57
CA GLY A 145 -16.47 -11.92 -14.23
C GLY A 145 -17.25 -12.31 -15.48
N ALA A 146 -18.42 -11.71 -15.73
CA ALA A 146 -19.22 -11.98 -16.92
C ALA A 146 -18.76 -11.11 -18.12
N PRO A 147 -18.37 -11.70 -19.27
CA PRO A 147 -17.94 -10.93 -20.44
C PRO A 147 -18.97 -9.93 -20.96
N ALA A 148 -20.27 -10.28 -20.83
CA ALA A 148 -21.38 -9.42 -21.24
C ALA A 148 -21.48 -8.12 -20.43
N ASN A 149 -20.90 -8.08 -19.23
CA ASN A 149 -20.99 -6.96 -18.30
C ASN A 149 -19.72 -6.07 -18.33
N THR A 150 -18.76 -6.34 -19.22
CA THR A 150 -17.50 -5.57 -19.33
C THR A 150 -17.70 -4.09 -19.65
N ALA A 151 -18.82 -3.73 -20.29
CA ALA A 151 -19.20 -2.35 -20.56
C ALA A 151 -19.87 -1.64 -19.35
N LEU A 152 -20.18 -2.36 -18.27
CA LEU A 152 -20.86 -1.83 -17.10
C LEU A 152 -19.83 -1.29 -16.08
N HIS A 153 -19.32 -0.09 -16.34
CA HIS A 153 -18.22 0.51 -15.56
C HIS A 153 -18.58 0.97 -14.13
N HIS A 154 -19.86 0.90 -13.73
CA HIS A 154 -20.35 1.39 -12.43
C HIS A 154 -21.04 0.30 -11.62
N LEU A 155 -20.74 -0.97 -11.89
CA LEU A 155 -21.24 -2.04 -11.05
C LEU A 155 -20.64 -1.97 -9.65
N LEU A 156 -21.46 -2.30 -8.65
CA LEU A 156 -21.06 -2.25 -7.25
C LEU A 156 -20.17 -3.44 -6.91
N ASN A 157 -19.05 -3.16 -6.25
CA ASN A 157 -18.08 -4.15 -5.81
C ASN A 157 -17.81 -4.00 -4.32
N LEU A 158 -17.56 -5.13 -3.65
CA LEU A 158 -16.99 -5.15 -2.31
C LEU A 158 -15.47 -5.14 -2.46
N THR A 159 -14.84 -4.09 -1.97
CA THR A 159 -13.39 -3.89 -2.02
C THR A 159 -12.81 -4.01 -0.62
N GLY A 160 -11.64 -4.62 -0.50
CA GLY A 160 -10.92 -4.80 0.75
C GLY A 160 -9.42 -4.61 0.56
N TYR A 161 -8.77 -3.99 1.55
CA TYR A 161 -7.32 -3.84 1.59
C TYR A 161 -6.77 -4.34 2.91
N TYR A 162 -5.75 -5.18 2.84
CA TYR A 162 -5.12 -5.79 4.00
C TYR A 162 -3.72 -6.31 3.68
N ILE A 163 -2.90 -6.51 4.71
CA ILE A 163 -1.56 -7.09 4.57
C ILE A 163 -1.60 -8.53 5.07
N THR A 164 -0.93 -9.43 4.34
CA THR A 164 -0.60 -10.75 4.87
C THR A 164 0.88 -11.06 4.69
N TYR A 165 1.46 -11.76 5.66
CA TYR A 165 2.72 -12.46 5.52
C TYR A 165 2.46 -13.91 5.09
N GLY A 166 3.06 -14.31 3.98
CA GLY A 166 2.88 -15.67 3.47
C GLY A 166 3.75 -15.96 2.27
N GLU A 167 3.54 -17.11 1.65
CA GLU A 167 4.19 -17.48 0.38
C GLU A 167 3.71 -16.58 -0.78
N ASP A 168 4.50 -16.55 -1.85
CA ASP A 168 4.17 -15.89 -3.10
C ASP A 168 3.22 -16.73 -3.96
N THR A 169 1.91 -16.56 -3.78
CA THR A 169 0.88 -17.35 -4.48
C THR A 169 0.65 -16.92 -5.94
N GLU A 170 1.04 -15.71 -6.32
CA GLU A 170 0.86 -15.16 -7.68
C GLU A 170 2.13 -15.17 -8.52
N ARG A 171 3.12 -15.95 -8.10
CA ARG A 171 4.35 -16.12 -8.86
C ARG A 171 4.03 -16.84 -10.18
N PRO A 172 4.52 -16.35 -11.33
CA PRO A 172 4.42 -17.09 -12.59
C PRO A 172 5.10 -18.46 -12.53
N ASP A 173 4.45 -19.47 -13.08
CA ASP A 173 4.87 -20.88 -13.04
C ASP A 173 6.25 -21.16 -13.65
N PHE A 174 6.75 -20.27 -14.52
CA PHE A 174 8.07 -20.42 -15.14
C PHE A 174 9.24 -20.06 -14.20
N LEU A 175 8.97 -19.43 -13.05
CA LEU A 175 10.00 -19.12 -12.05
C LEU A 175 10.28 -20.33 -11.14
N PRO A 176 11.50 -20.46 -10.60
CA PRO A 176 11.86 -21.57 -9.72
C PRO A 176 10.91 -21.69 -8.51
N THR A 177 10.54 -22.92 -8.16
CA THR A 177 9.61 -23.28 -7.08
C THR A 177 10.17 -23.05 -5.67
N VAL A 178 11.13 -22.14 -5.51
CA VAL A 178 11.65 -21.79 -4.18
C VAL A 178 10.61 -20.90 -3.50
N PRO A 179 9.99 -21.35 -2.38
CA PRO A 179 9.02 -20.54 -1.67
C PRO A 179 9.69 -19.26 -1.19
N THR A 180 9.07 -18.12 -1.50
CA THR A 180 9.52 -16.83 -0.96
C THR A 180 8.41 -16.22 -0.11
N TYR A 181 8.78 -15.90 1.11
CA TYR A 181 7.87 -15.34 2.08
C TYR A 181 8.01 -13.83 2.13
N GLY A 182 6.98 -13.13 2.59
CA GLY A 182 7.04 -11.68 2.70
C GLY A 182 5.69 -11.05 2.99
N PHE A 183 5.75 -9.81 3.47
CA PHE A 183 4.57 -8.99 3.66
C PHE A 183 4.09 -8.45 2.31
N ARG A 184 2.83 -8.71 1.99
CA ARG A 184 2.18 -8.30 0.75
C ARG A 184 0.87 -7.63 1.05
N LEU A 185 0.61 -6.55 0.33
CA LEU A 185 -0.65 -5.83 0.35
C LEU A 185 -1.58 -6.47 -0.69
N TYR A 186 -2.71 -6.96 -0.21
CA TYR A 186 -3.76 -7.55 -1.02
C TYR A 186 -4.88 -6.54 -1.28
N GLU A 187 -5.41 -6.58 -2.50
CA GLU A 187 -6.71 -6.06 -2.86
C GLU A 187 -7.69 -7.22 -3.03
N PHE A 188 -8.73 -7.24 -2.21
CA PHE A 188 -9.93 -8.02 -2.48
C PHE A 188 -10.88 -7.15 -3.28
N LYS A 189 -11.33 -7.61 -4.45
CA LYS A 189 -12.32 -6.91 -5.26
C LYS A 189 -13.37 -7.89 -5.78
N GLN A 190 -14.41 -8.08 -4.98
CA GLN A 190 -15.46 -9.02 -5.31
C GLN A 190 -16.25 -8.59 -6.55
N ARG A 191 -16.40 -9.52 -7.48
CA ARG A 191 -17.19 -9.34 -8.70
C ARG A 191 -18.66 -9.09 -8.36
N SER A 192 -19.32 -8.22 -9.11
CA SER A 192 -20.68 -7.77 -8.79
C SER A 192 -21.73 -8.87 -8.81
N GLU A 193 -21.57 -9.90 -9.64
CA GLU A 193 -22.48 -11.05 -9.69
C GLU A 193 -22.45 -11.93 -8.44
N ASN A 194 -21.37 -11.86 -7.66
CA ASN A 194 -21.16 -12.66 -6.44
C ASN A 194 -21.15 -11.78 -5.19
N LEU A 195 -21.66 -10.55 -5.27
CA LEU A 195 -21.55 -9.57 -4.19
C LEU A 195 -22.23 -10.07 -2.91
N ILE A 196 -21.43 -10.25 -1.86
CA ILE A 196 -21.93 -10.61 -0.53
C ILE A 196 -22.51 -9.35 0.11
N ARG A 197 -23.72 -9.45 0.68
CA ARG A 197 -24.35 -8.36 1.42
C ARG A 197 -24.02 -8.47 2.92
N PRO A 198 -23.89 -7.35 3.66
CA PRO A 198 -23.80 -7.37 5.11
C PRO A 198 -25.03 -8.08 5.71
N GLY A 199 -24.83 -8.88 6.76
CA GLY A 199 -25.91 -9.66 7.41
C GLY A 199 -26.11 -11.07 6.82
N ALA A 200 -25.57 -11.36 5.64
CA ALA A 200 -25.50 -12.72 5.09
C ALA A 200 -24.21 -13.42 5.57
N GLY A 201 -24.19 -13.89 6.82
CA GLY A 201 -23.04 -14.60 7.40
C GLY A 201 -21.89 -13.70 7.85
N ARG A 202 -20.64 -14.22 7.81
CA ARG A 202 -19.42 -13.50 8.22
C ARG A 202 -19.15 -12.32 7.29
N TRP A 203 -18.91 -11.14 7.86
CA TRP A 203 -18.53 -9.95 7.11
C TRP A 203 -17.39 -9.19 7.84
N PRO A 204 -16.28 -8.83 7.15
CA PRO A 204 -15.98 -9.11 5.75
C PRO A 204 -15.91 -10.62 5.47
N PRO A 205 -16.08 -11.05 4.20
CA PRO A 205 -15.96 -12.46 3.86
C PRO A 205 -14.54 -12.97 4.15
N ASP A 206 -14.37 -14.29 4.17
CA ASP A 206 -13.03 -14.87 4.22
C ASP A 206 -12.27 -14.54 2.93
N VAL A 207 -11.18 -13.79 3.06
CA VAL A 207 -10.38 -13.30 1.93
C VAL A 207 -9.04 -14.02 1.80
N THR A 208 -8.62 -14.83 2.78
CA THR A 208 -7.24 -15.37 2.84
C THR A 208 -6.89 -16.27 1.65
N ASN A 209 -7.86 -16.92 1.02
CA ASN A 209 -7.68 -17.71 -0.21
C ASN A 209 -8.77 -17.41 -1.25
N HIS A 210 -9.30 -16.19 -1.26
CA HIS A 210 -10.42 -15.87 -2.13
C HIS A 210 -9.93 -15.64 -3.58
N PRO A 211 -10.58 -16.19 -4.61
CA PRO A 211 -10.16 -16.02 -6.02
C PRO A 211 -10.21 -14.58 -6.55
N ASP A 212 -10.92 -13.71 -5.83
CA ASP A 212 -11.02 -12.27 -6.11
C ASP A 212 -10.07 -11.42 -5.25
N ALA A 213 -9.22 -12.04 -4.44
CA ALA A 213 -8.14 -11.38 -3.71
C ALA A 213 -6.82 -11.54 -4.47
N HIS A 214 -6.12 -10.42 -4.68
CA HIS A 214 -4.83 -10.44 -5.37
C HIS A 214 -3.80 -9.47 -4.79
N ILE A 215 -2.52 -9.71 -5.05
CA ILE A 215 -1.40 -8.89 -4.56
C ILE A 215 -1.28 -7.63 -5.42
N ILE A 216 -1.43 -6.45 -4.82
CA ILE A 216 -1.24 -5.15 -5.50
C ILE A 216 0.12 -4.51 -5.22
N ALA A 217 0.75 -4.86 -4.10
CA ALA A 217 2.12 -4.45 -3.80
C ALA A 217 2.82 -5.45 -2.90
N ARG A 218 4.12 -5.62 -3.16
CA ARG A 218 5.04 -6.39 -2.31
C ARG A 218 5.74 -5.45 -1.33
N ASN A 219 6.27 -6.02 -0.26
CA ASN A 219 7.15 -5.35 0.70
C ASN A 219 6.46 -4.23 1.50
N ILE A 220 5.15 -4.37 1.72
CA ILE A 220 4.38 -3.45 2.57
C ILE A 220 4.28 -4.06 3.96
N VAL A 221 4.95 -3.47 4.95
CA VAL A 221 5.07 -4.06 6.31
C VAL A 221 3.96 -3.61 7.26
N ALA A 222 3.36 -2.44 7.01
CA ALA A 222 2.24 -1.94 7.80
C ALA A 222 1.35 -1.03 6.96
N ILE A 223 0.05 -1.08 7.22
CA ILE A 223 -0.93 -0.12 6.72
C ILE A 223 -1.93 0.18 7.84
N THR A 224 -2.29 1.45 7.99
CA THR A 224 -3.32 1.91 8.92
C THR A 224 -4.38 2.70 8.18
N PHE A 225 -5.62 2.57 8.63
CA PHE A 225 -6.76 3.29 8.13
C PHE A 225 -7.41 4.00 9.31
N LEU A 226 -7.37 5.32 9.30
CA LEU A 226 -7.94 6.14 10.36
C LEU A 226 -9.11 6.97 9.82
N PRO A 227 -10.34 6.54 10.10
CA PRO A 227 -11.54 7.35 9.87
C PRO A 227 -11.56 8.58 10.76
N LYS A 228 -11.75 9.76 10.16
CA LYS A 228 -11.68 11.07 10.82
C LYS A 228 -12.86 11.94 10.42
N LEU A 229 -13.20 12.84 11.32
CA LEU A 229 -13.99 14.02 11.00
C LEU A 229 -13.07 15.12 10.43
N PRO A 230 -13.62 16.13 9.75
CA PRO A 230 -12.86 17.30 9.32
C PRO A 230 -12.16 17.98 10.51
N SER A 231 -10.93 18.46 10.29
CA SER A 231 -10.12 19.11 11.32
C SER A 231 -10.43 20.60 11.50
N GLN A 232 -11.17 21.21 10.57
CA GLN A 232 -11.50 22.63 10.57
C GLN A 232 -12.97 22.84 10.23
N GLY A 233 -13.59 23.78 10.95
CA GLY A 233 -14.96 24.23 10.75
C GLY A 233 -15.35 25.28 11.78
N PRO A 234 -16.63 25.62 11.90
CA PRO A 234 -17.11 26.58 12.89
C PRO A 234 -16.74 26.15 14.32
N ALA A 235 -16.35 27.13 15.16
CA ALA A 235 -15.99 26.85 16.55
C ALA A 235 -17.17 26.22 17.31
N GLY A 236 -16.92 25.11 18.02
CA GLY A 236 -17.94 24.38 18.76
C GLY A 236 -18.80 23.43 17.92
N ASP A 237 -18.52 23.28 16.62
CA ASP A 237 -19.18 22.29 15.78
C ASP A 237 -18.72 20.87 16.16
N PRO A 238 -19.62 20.00 16.67
CA PRO A 238 -19.25 18.65 17.09
C PRO A 238 -18.90 17.73 15.92
N SER A 239 -19.19 18.12 14.67
CA SER A 239 -18.75 17.41 13.47
C SER A 239 -17.31 17.72 13.08
N ILE A 240 -16.62 18.56 13.87
CA ILE A 240 -15.20 18.88 13.73
C ILE A 240 -14.39 18.16 14.80
N ASP A 241 -13.22 17.67 14.40
CA ASP A 241 -12.28 16.99 15.27
C ASP A 241 -10.85 17.37 14.86
N ALA A 242 -10.28 18.33 15.58
CA ALA A 242 -8.92 18.81 15.30
C ALA A 242 -7.86 17.72 15.52
N ASP A 243 -8.09 16.80 16.47
CA ASP A 243 -7.17 15.73 16.81
C ASP A 243 -7.36 14.52 15.86
N GLY A 244 -8.55 14.39 15.26
CA GLY A 244 -8.87 13.35 14.29
C GLY A 244 -8.86 11.95 14.91
N SER A 245 -9.19 11.84 16.20
CA SER A 245 -9.27 10.58 16.95
C SER A 245 -10.65 10.33 17.54
N ALA A 246 -11.58 11.29 17.47
CA ALA A 246 -12.90 11.19 18.06
C ALA A 246 -13.77 10.12 17.40
N LEU A 247 -13.64 9.95 16.08
CA LEU A 247 -14.48 9.05 15.31
C LEU A 247 -14.05 7.58 15.41
N ALA A 248 -12.75 7.33 15.44
CA ALA A 248 -12.14 6.00 15.53
C ALA A 248 -10.92 6.05 16.46
N PRO A 249 -11.12 6.21 17.79
CA PRO A 249 -10.03 6.42 18.76
C PRO A 249 -9.07 5.23 18.85
N ASN A 250 -9.49 4.06 18.39
CA ASN A 250 -8.71 2.83 18.32
C ASN A 250 -8.57 2.32 16.87
N TYR A 251 -8.71 3.20 15.87
CA TYR A 251 -8.73 2.89 14.42
C TYR A 251 -9.86 1.97 13.95
N GLU A 252 -10.73 1.53 14.88
CA GLU A 252 -11.91 0.75 14.54
C GLU A 252 -13.04 1.66 14.11
N TYR A 253 -13.70 1.27 13.04
CA TYR A 253 -14.88 1.97 12.55
C TYR A 253 -15.77 0.99 11.81
N ASP A 254 -17.07 1.04 12.09
CA ASP A 254 -18.06 0.17 11.52
C ASP A 254 -19.38 0.91 11.36
N THR A 255 -19.85 0.93 10.13
CA THR A 255 -21.11 1.58 9.77
C THR A 255 -22.35 0.80 10.21
N LEU A 256 -22.21 -0.39 10.82
CA LEU A 256 -23.32 -1.12 11.43
C LEU A 256 -23.32 -1.10 12.96
N THR A 257 -22.29 -0.57 13.60
CA THR A 257 -22.23 -0.49 15.07
C THR A 257 -22.71 0.87 15.51
N ALA A 258 -23.79 0.92 16.30
CA ALA A 258 -24.27 2.17 16.87
C ALA A 258 -23.28 2.70 17.93
N GLY A 259 -22.97 4.00 17.88
CA GLY A 259 -22.20 4.68 18.93
C GLY A 259 -20.73 4.26 19.05
N GLN A 260 -20.12 3.79 17.97
CA GLN A 260 -18.74 3.29 17.97
C GLN A 260 -17.67 4.40 18.11
N ALA A 261 -18.06 5.67 18.10
CA ALA A 261 -17.19 6.81 18.35
C ALA A 261 -16.90 6.99 19.86
N GLY A 262 -16.27 5.99 20.47
CA GLY A 262 -15.73 6.02 21.84
C GLY A 262 -16.49 6.89 22.85
N VAL A 263 -15.89 8.02 23.23
CA VAL A 263 -16.34 8.91 24.33
C VAL A 263 -17.53 9.80 23.93
N ARG A 264 -17.72 10.05 22.64
CA ARG A 264 -18.68 11.02 22.11
C ARG A 264 -19.90 10.29 21.58
N LYS A 265 -20.85 9.99 22.46
CA LYS A 265 -22.09 9.25 22.12
C LYS A 265 -22.91 9.93 21.01
N GLU A 266 -22.73 11.24 20.81
CA GLU A 266 -23.35 12.00 19.73
C GLU A 266 -22.77 11.70 18.34
N LEU A 267 -21.61 11.05 18.26
CA LEU A 267 -21.00 10.58 17.03
C LEU A 267 -21.48 9.15 16.77
N ASN A 268 -22.50 9.02 15.93
CA ASN A 268 -23.07 7.73 15.56
C ASN A 268 -22.53 7.28 14.20
N SER A 269 -21.72 6.21 14.16
CA SER A 269 -21.23 5.62 12.91
C SER A 269 -22.31 4.84 12.15
N LEU A 270 -23.44 4.53 12.78
CA LEU A 270 -24.50 3.74 12.18
C LEU A 270 -25.02 4.39 10.88
N HIS A 271 -24.85 3.66 9.77
CA HIS A 271 -25.22 4.05 8.41
C HIS A 271 -24.59 5.37 7.93
N GLN A 272 -23.39 5.71 8.42
CA GLN A 272 -22.67 6.90 8.01
C GLN A 272 -21.26 6.57 7.53
N LEU A 273 -20.84 7.10 6.38
CA LEU A 273 -19.43 7.03 5.98
C LEU A 273 -18.63 8.06 6.75
N PRO A 274 -17.38 7.76 7.12
CA PRO A 274 -16.50 8.77 7.67
C PRO A 274 -16.22 9.82 6.58
N PRO A 275 -16.21 11.13 6.90
CA PRO A 275 -15.91 12.17 5.91
C PRO A 275 -14.52 12.04 5.30
N ILE A 276 -13.54 11.66 6.13
CA ILE A 276 -12.13 11.53 5.74
C ILE A 276 -11.62 10.18 6.25
N VAL A 277 -10.77 9.53 5.47
CA VAL A 277 -9.94 8.42 5.94
C VAL A 277 -8.48 8.76 5.69
N GLU A 278 -7.70 8.88 6.76
CA GLU A 278 -6.25 8.99 6.68
C GLU A 278 -5.67 7.58 6.45
N VAL A 279 -4.93 7.41 5.37
CA VAL A 279 -4.25 6.16 5.02
C VAL A 279 -2.76 6.36 5.23
N THR A 280 -2.15 5.57 6.12
CA THR A 280 -0.70 5.54 6.31
C THR A 280 -0.16 4.16 5.99
N MET A 281 0.80 4.08 5.08
CA MET A 281 1.41 2.84 4.61
C MET A 281 2.93 2.90 4.76
N VAL A 282 3.53 1.82 5.26
CA VAL A 282 4.98 1.68 5.42
C VAL A 282 5.47 0.55 4.53
N ALA A 283 6.33 0.88 3.57
CA ALA A 283 6.98 -0.06 2.69
C ALA A 283 8.46 -0.22 3.06
N ILE A 284 9.05 -1.37 2.76
CA ILE A 284 10.49 -1.61 2.79
C ILE A 284 11.00 -1.86 1.37
N ASP A 285 12.30 -1.68 1.20
CA ASP A 285 12.91 -1.86 -0.09
C ASP A 285 13.20 -3.35 -0.44
N ASP A 286 13.36 -3.66 -1.73
CA ASP A 286 13.49 -5.06 -2.20
C ASP A 286 14.66 -5.79 -1.53
N ALA A 287 15.80 -5.11 -1.37
CA ALA A 287 16.98 -5.68 -0.73
C ALA A 287 16.72 -6.03 0.74
N SER A 288 15.90 -5.23 1.43
CA SER A 288 15.46 -5.51 2.81
C SER A 288 14.49 -6.67 2.87
N ALA A 289 13.54 -6.74 1.93
CA ALA A 289 12.59 -7.84 1.83
C ALA A 289 13.28 -9.19 1.54
N GLU A 290 14.25 -9.24 0.63
CA GLU A 290 15.02 -10.46 0.32
C GLU A 290 15.79 -11.02 1.54
N ARG A 291 16.20 -10.14 2.47
CA ARG A 291 16.88 -10.58 3.71
C ARG A 291 15.92 -11.26 4.68
N ILE A 292 14.67 -10.81 4.75
CA ILE A 292 13.68 -11.30 5.72
C ILE A 292 12.70 -12.32 5.15
N GLY A 293 12.61 -12.44 3.82
CA GLY A 293 11.61 -13.24 3.10
C GLY A 293 11.97 -14.72 2.91
N ARG A 294 12.81 -15.27 3.78
CA ARG A 294 13.34 -16.65 3.67
C ARG A 294 12.64 -17.65 4.58
N ASP A 295 11.93 -17.19 5.59
CA ASP A 295 11.31 -18.02 6.62
C ASP A 295 9.78 -17.93 6.50
N PRO A 296 9.00 -19.00 6.70
CA PRO A 296 7.55 -18.91 6.83
C PRO A 296 7.08 -18.12 8.05
N THR A 297 7.96 -17.88 9.03
CA THR A 297 7.69 -17.14 10.25
C THR A 297 7.86 -15.63 10.00
N PRO A 298 6.82 -14.81 10.20
CA PRO A 298 6.93 -13.36 10.06
C PRO A 298 7.95 -12.77 11.04
N PRO A 299 8.84 -11.87 10.60
CA PRO A 299 9.68 -11.08 11.49
C PRO A 299 8.82 -10.22 12.42
N ASP A 300 9.20 -10.14 13.70
CA ASP A 300 8.53 -9.26 14.65
C ASP A 300 9.07 -7.83 14.54
N PHE A 301 8.17 -6.89 14.23
CA PHE A 301 8.43 -5.45 14.18
C PHE A 301 7.74 -4.68 15.32
N GLY A 302 7.17 -5.39 16.31
CA GLY A 302 6.44 -4.79 17.43
C GLY A 302 5.06 -4.26 17.07
N LEU A 303 4.56 -4.54 15.85
CA LEU A 303 3.30 -3.98 15.32
C LEU A 303 2.07 -4.35 16.16
N SER A 304 2.11 -5.45 16.92
CA SER A 304 1.01 -5.84 17.81
C SER A 304 0.72 -4.81 18.90
N GLY A 305 1.72 -4.03 19.31
CA GLY A 305 1.60 -2.97 20.33
C GLY A 305 1.49 -1.56 19.77
N LEU A 306 1.56 -1.38 18.44
CA LEU A 306 1.54 -0.08 17.78
C LEU A 306 0.19 0.18 17.11
N PHE A 307 -0.16 1.44 16.92
CA PHE A 307 -1.38 1.88 16.24
C PHE A 307 -2.67 1.34 16.90
N GLN A 308 -2.67 1.28 18.22
CA GLN A 308 -3.84 0.94 19.04
C GLN A 308 -4.59 2.18 19.51
N ASN A 309 -3.90 3.32 19.60
CA ASN A 309 -4.45 4.61 19.98
C ASN A 309 -4.31 5.59 18.82
N ALA A 310 -5.44 6.10 18.34
CA ALA A 310 -5.48 7.04 17.26
C ALA A 310 -5.13 8.46 17.70
N ASP A 311 -4.88 8.78 18.98
CA ASP A 311 -4.42 10.11 19.39
C ASP A 311 -3.19 10.60 18.57
N PRO A 312 -3.14 11.89 18.15
CA PRO A 312 -2.04 12.45 17.35
C PRO A 312 -0.64 12.21 17.89
N LEU A 313 -0.44 12.31 19.20
CA LEU A 313 0.87 12.11 19.82
C LEU A 313 1.23 10.64 19.85
N SER A 314 0.24 9.79 20.17
CA SER A 314 0.39 8.34 20.20
C SER A 314 0.74 7.79 18.80
N ARG A 315 -0.03 8.16 17.76
CA ARG A 315 0.23 7.69 16.39
C ARG A 315 1.60 8.13 15.86
N LYS A 316 2.05 9.34 16.21
CA LYS A 316 3.36 9.85 15.83
C LYS A 316 4.49 9.10 16.55
N ALA A 317 4.30 8.80 17.83
CA ALA A 317 5.23 7.98 18.60
C ALA A 317 5.31 6.56 18.03
N ASP A 318 4.17 5.94 17.71
CA ASP A 318 4.09 4.59 17.17
C ASP A 318 4.79 4.48 15.81
N LEU A 319 4.53 5.43 14.90
CA LEU A 319 5.22 5.48 13.62
C LEU A 319 6.74 5.64 13.79
N LYS A 320 7.17 6.49 14.74
CA LYS A 320 8.59 6.66 15.03
C LYS A 320 9.21 5.36 15.54
N THR A 321 8.57 4.69 16.49
CA THR A 321 9.00 3.40 17.06
C THR A 321 9.13 2.32 15.97
N LEU A 322 8.14 2.23 15.07
CA LEU A 322 8.20 1.30 13.94
C LEU A 322 9.41 1.59 13.05
N LEU A 323 9.62 2.85 12.66
CA LEU A 323 10.74 3.23 11.80
C LEU A 323 12.10 2.97 12.44
N GLU A 324 12.23 3.22 13.75
CA GLU A 324 13.44 2.91 14.52
C GLU A 324 13.70 1.40 14.59
N THR A 325 12.65 0.60 14.81
CA THR A 325 12.73 -0.87 14.83
C THR A 325 13.17 -1.43 13.48
N LEU A 326 12.56 -0.97 12.37
CA LEU A 326 12.94 -1.39 11.02
C LEU A 326 14.39 -1.02 10.70
N ARG A 327 14.83 0.20 11.07
CA ARG A 327 16.22 0.65 10.85
C ARG A 327 17.23 -0.10 11.73
N ALA A 328 16.86 -0.46 12.96
CA ALA A 328 17.71 -1.27 13.84
C ALA A 328 17.96 -2.67 13.24
N GLN A 329 16.96 -3.23 12.55
CA GLN A 329 17.08 -4.46 11.75
C GLN A 329 17.73 -4.24 10.37
N ARG A 330 18.32 -3.06 10.14
CA ARG A 330 18.97 -2.63 8.88
C ARG A 330 18.03 -2.67 7.68
N LEU A 331 16.73 -2.52 7.87
CA LEU A 331 15.76 -2.39 6.78
C LEU A 331 15.66 -0.91 6.37
N ASN A 332 15.31 -0.67 5.10
CA ASN A 332 15.16 0.67 4.55
C ASN A 332 13.67 1.01 4.34
N PRO A 333 13.02 1.67 5.32
CA PRO A 333 11.58 1.96 5.25
C PRO A 333 11.26 3.26 4.51
N ARG A 334 10.09 3.29 3.87
CA ARG A 334 9.45 4.47 3.28
C ARG A 334 8.01 4.58 3.75
N VAL A 335 7.60 5.78 4.16
CA VAL A 335 6.22 6.07 4.60
C VAL A 335 5.48 6.82 3.50
N PHE A 336 4.21 6.44 3.31
CA PHE A 336 3.23 7.10 2.46
C PHE A 336 2.03 7.45 3.34
N THR A 337 1.58 8.71 3.31
CA THR A 337 0.42 9.16 4.08
C THR A 337 -0.42 10.11 3.23
N THR A 338 -1.74 9.94 3.26
CA THR A 338 -2.70 10.81 2.60
C THR A 338 -4.03 10.82 3.33
N GLU A 339 -4.79 11.91 3.18
CA GLU A 339 -6.17 12.01 3.65
C GLU A 339 -7.11 11.88 2.46
N VAL A 340 -7.95 10.84 2.47
CA VAL A 340 -8.91 10.57 1.40
C VAL A 340 -10.28 11.11 1.83
N SER A 341 -10.81 12.08 1.10
CA SER A 341 -12.18 12.57 1.31
C SER A 341 -13.19 11.64 0.66
N LEU A 342 -14.17 11.16 1.42
CA LEU A 342 -15.25 10.30 0.92
C LEU A 342 -16.42 11.18 0.51
N LYS A 343 -16.58 11.41 -0.80
CA LYS A 343 -17.60 12.34 -1.33
C LYS A 343 -19.03 11.95 -1.00
N SER A 344 -19.28 10.65 -0.79
CA SER A 344 -20.59 10.11 -0.43
C SER A 344 -20.91 10.24 1.07
N ALA A 345 -19.98 10.75 1.88
CA ALA A 345 -20.21 10.96 3.30
C ALA A 345 -21.24 12.07 3.52
N LYS A 346 -22.37 11.69 4.11
CA LYS A 346 -23.43 12.62 4.54
C LYS A 346 -23.50 12.58 6.06
N TRP A 347 -22.55 13.22 6.73
CA TRP A 347 -22.48 13.18 8.19
C TRP A 347 -23.65 13.95 8.81
N SER A 348 -24.40 13.32 9.72
CA SER A 348 -25.45 13.98 10.50
C SER A 348 -25.53 13.41 11.91
N ARG A 349 -26.17 14.15 12.81
CA ARG A 349 -26.28 13.79 14.24
C ARG A 349 -27.49 12.91 14.57
N GLU A 350 -28.37 12.71 13.60
CA GLU A 350 -29.67 12.01 13.74
C GLU A 350 -29.57 10.52 13.42
#